data_AF-A0AAV0RIC3-F1
#
_entry.id   AF-A0AAV0RIC3-F1
#
_cell.length_a   1.000
_cell.length_b   1.000
_cell.length_c   1.000
_cell.angle_alpha   90.00
_cell.angle_beta   90.00
_cell.angle_gamma   90.00
#
_symmetry.space_group_name_H-M   'P 1'
#
loop_
_entity.id
_entity.type
_entity.pdbx_description
1 polymer ?
#
loop_
_entity_poly.entity_id
_entity_poly.type
_entity_poly.pdbx_seq_one_letter_code
_entity_poly.pdbx_strand_id
1 'polypeptide(L)'
;MANSKYEYVKSFEVEDEIALPSIIVVRLHARDFVRFCKAHELRRPYDEEALELMNSCAEFVQRKYPDILFSYGFNDEYSFVFKKKSKFYERRARYCTQAIKGNGEFLT
;
A
#
# COMPACT_ATOMS: atom_id res chain seq x y z
N MET A 1 -10.59 -35.55 -0.09
CA MET A 1 -10.29 -34.11 0.04
C MET A 1 -11.55 -33.41 0.51
N ALA A 2 -11.54 -32.78 1.69
CA ALA A 2 -12.75 -32.32 2.37
C ALA A 2 -13.38 -31.03 1.81
N ASN A 3 -12.70 -30.30 0.92
CA ASN A 3 -13.12 -28.96 0.45
C ASN A 3 -13.47 -28.86 -1.05
N SER A 4 -13.54 -29.97 -1.79
CA SER A 4 -13.84 -29.93 -3.24
C SER A 4 -15.25 -29.40 -3.57
N LYS A 5 -16.21 -29.56 -2.65
CA LYS A 5 -17.59 -29.08 -2.83
C LYS A 5 -17.70 -27.57 -3.07
N TYR A 6 -16.77 -26.78 -2.52
CA TYR A 6 -16.83 -25.31 -2.58
C TYR A 6 -15.71 -24.70 -3.43
N GLU A 7 -14.87 -25.50 -4.08
CA GLU A 7 -13.71 -24.99 -4.83
C GLU A 7 -14.10 -24.05 -5.98
N TYR A 8 -15.31 -24.23 -6.54
CA TYR A 8 -15.87 -23.38 -7.59
C TYR A 8 -15.93 -21.89 -7.21
N VAL A 9 -15.93 -21.54 -5.92
CA VAL A 9 -15.93 -20.12 -5.51
C VAL A 9 -14.68 -19.36 -5.97
N LYS A 10 -13.54 -20.06 -6.16
CA LYS A 10 -12.31 -19.45 -6.66
C LYS A 10 -12.44 -18.95 -8.09
N SER A 11 -13.33 -19.52 -8.90
CA SER A 11 -13.52 -19.08 -10.30
C SER A 11 -14.22 -17.73 -10.40
N PHE A 12 -14.78 -17.20 -9.31
CA PHE A 12 -15.35 -15.85 -9.27
C PHE A 12 -14.31 -14.78 -8.89
N GLU A 13 -13.08 -15.16 -8.56
CA GLU A 13 -12.02 -14.18 -8.34
C GLU A 13 -11.70 -13.44 -9.63
N VAL A 14 -11.60 -12.12 -9.55
CA VAL A 14 -11.15 -11.29 -10.68
C VAL A 14 -9.65 -11.48 -10.87
N GLU A 15 -9.27 -11.73 -12.13
CA GLU A 15 -7.87 -11.73 -12.56
C GLU A 15 -7.38 -10.28 -12.66
N ASP A 16 -6.36 -9.95 -11.88
CA ASP A 16 -5.90 -8.60 -11.64
C ASP A 16 -4.38 -8.45 -11.84
N GLU A 17 -3.81 -9.29 -12.71
CA GLU A 17 -2.40 -9.26 -13.05
C GLU A 17 -2.05 -8.03 -13.90
N ILE A 18 -1.01 -7.32 -13.46
CA ILE A 18 -0.48 -6.15 -14.17
C ILE A 18 0.49 -6.61 -15.25
N ALA A 19 0.18 -6.36 -16.53
CA ALA A 19 1.00 -6.79 -17.67
C ALA A 19 2.47 -6.33 -17.61
N LEU A 20 3.38 -7.16 -18.13
CA LEU A 20 4.77 -6.78 -18.35
C LEU A 20 4.95 -6.07 -19.71
N PRO A 21 5.91 -5.14 -19.86
CA PRO A 21 6.86 -4.66 -18.84
C PRO A 21 6.43 -3.29 -18.27
N SER A 22 5.33 -3.23 -17.51
CA SER A 22 4.89 -1.98 -16.87
C SER A 22 5.50 -1.76 -15.47
N ILE A 23 5.61 -0.50 -15.08
CA ILE A 23 6.03 -0.09 -13.72
C ILE A 23 4.80 -0.14 -12.82
N ILE A 24 4.92 -0.78 -11.67
CA ILE A 24 3.88 -0.79 -10.64
C ILE A 24 4.14 0.40 -9.71
N VAL A 25 3.12 1.22 -9.49
CA VAL A 25 3.13 2.29 -8.50
C VAL A 25 1.95 2.08 -7.56
N VAL A 26 2.24 1.97 -6.26
CA VAL A 26 1.21 1.89 -5.22
C VAL A 26 1.18 3.22 -4.49
N ARG A 27 0.07 3.95 -4.60
CA ARG A 27 -0.17 5.20 -3.88
C ARG A 27 -1.10 4.95 -2.69
N LEU A 28 -0.64 5.31 -1.51
CA LEU A 28 -1.43 5.37 -0.28
C LEU A 28 -1.87 6.81 -0.06
N HIS A 29 -3.12 6.97 0.37
CA HIS A 29 -3.71 8.23 0.78
C HIS A 29 -4.37 8.03 2.15
N ALA A 30 -4.15 8.95 3.08
CA ALA A 30 -4.77 8.88 4.39
C ALA A 30 -6.29 9.13 4.29
N ARG A 31 -7.11 8.25 4.87
CA ARG A 31 -8.56 8.43 4.88
C ARG A 31 -8.94 9.50 5.89
N ASP A 32 -9.75 10.48 5.48
CA ASP A 32 -10.26 11.56 6.34
C ASP A 32 -9.17 12.29 7.14
N PHE A 33 -8.01 12.58 6.50
CA PHE A 33 -6.86 13.17 7.17
C PHE A 33 -7.19 14.50 7.87
N VAL A 34 -8.09 15.31 7.30
CA VAL A 34 -8.56 16.55 7.94
C VAL A 34 -9.18 16.31 9.33
N ARG A 35 -9.96 15.22 9.47
CA ARG A 35 -10.56 14.83 10.76
C ARG A 35 -9.48 14.31 11.71
N PHE A 36 -8.55 13.51 11.19
CA PHE A 36 -7.38 13.02 11.95
C PHE A 36 -6.54 14.19 12.49
N CYS A 37 -6.16 15.17 11.67
CA CYS A 37 -5.41 16.34 12.10
C CYS A 37 -6.13 17.11 13.21
N LYS A 38 -7.47 17.24 13.14
CA LYS A 38 -8.25 17.92 14.18
C LYS A 38 -8.28 17.13 15.48
N ALA A 39 -8.43 15.80 15.40
CA ALA A 39 -8.50 14.93 16.56
C ALA A 39 -7.15 14.82 17.30
N HIS A 40 -6.04 14.92 16.56
CA HIS A 40 -4.68 14.86 17.10
C HIS A 40 -4.00 16.23 17.24
N GLU A 41 -4.76 17.32 17.03
CA GLU A 41 -4.28 18.70 17.19
C GLU A 41 -2.99 19.03 16.42
N LEU A 42 -2.83 18.44 15.23
CA LEU A 42 -1.63 18.60 14.41
C LEU A 42 -1.39 20.07 14.03
N ARG A 43 -0.12 20.48 14.05
CA ARG A 43 0.30 21.84 13.71
C ARG A 43 -0.01 22.15 12.25
N ARG A 44 -0.48 23.38 11.99
CA ARG A 44 -0.73 23.91 10.64
C ARG A 44 0.31 24.99 10.30
N PRO A 45 0.73 25.16 9.03
CA PRO A 45 0.30 24.38 7.86
C PRO A 45 0.94 22.99 7.77
N TYR A 46 2.05 22.77 8.48
CA TYR A 46 2.79 21.51 8.50
C TYR A 46 3.12 21.13 9.94
N ASP A 47 3.10 19.82 10.20
CA ASP A 47 3.51 19.21 11.45
C ASP A 47 4.72 18.31 11.17
N GLU A 48 5.87 18.68 11.73
CA GLU A 48 7.15 18.01 11.45
C GLU A 48 7.16 16.58 11.99
N GLU A 49 6.60 16.34 13.18
CA GLU A 49 6.58 15.01 13.81
C GLU A 49 5.68 14.05 13.01
N ALA A 50 4.53 14.53 12.53
CA ALA A 50 3.65 13.72 11.68
C ALA A 50 4.32 13.36 10.34
N LEU A 51 5.05 14.30 9.74
CA LEU A 51 5.78 14.07 8.49
C LEU A 51 6.96 13.10 8.69
N GLU A 52 7.72 13.25 9.78
CA GLU A 52 8.80 12.34 10.15
C GLU A 52 8.28 10.92 10.40
N LEU A 53 7.13 10.80 11.08
CA LEU A 53 6.46 9.52 11.27
C LEU A 53 6.10 8.87 9.93
N MET A 54 5.48 9.62 9.00
CA MET A 54 5.17 9.12 7.67
C MET A 54 6.43 8.68 6.89
N ASN A 55 7.51 9.44 6.99
CA ASN A 55 8.79 9.08 6.36
C ASN A 55 9.41 7.83 6.98
N SER A 56 9.36 7.68 8.30
CA SER A 56 9.84 6.48 9.00
C SER A 56 9.04 5.24 8.58
N CYS A 57 7.71 5.35 8.48
CA CYS A 57 6.85 4.29 7.98
C CYS A 57 7.21 3.90 6.52
N ALA A 58 7.42 4.87 5.65
CA ALA A 58 7.79 4.61 4.27
C ALA A 58 9.17 3.97 4.14
N GLU A 59 10.14 4.39 4.95
CA GLU A 59 11.47 3.78 5.02
C GLU A 59 11.38 2.32 5.47
N PHE A 60 10.55 2.02 6.47
CA PHE A 60 10.30 0.65 6.90
C PHE A 60 9.72 -0.22 5.78
N VAL A 61 8.72 0.29 5.03
CA VAL A 61 8.12 -0.42 3.88
C VAL A 61 9.17 -0.68 2.79
N GLN A 62 10.01 0.29 2.47
CA GLN A 62 11.11 0.12 1.52
C GLN A 62 12.12 -0.95 1.97
N ARG A 63 12.51 -0.95 3.25
CA ARG A 63 13.42 -1.98 3.80
C ARG A 63 12.80 -3.37 3.77
N LYS A 64 11.48 -3.47 4.03
CA LYS A 64 10.73 -4.73 4.02
C LYS A 64 10.60 -5.31 2.61
N TYR A 65 10.44 -4.48 1.59
CA TYR A 65 10.22 -4.90 0.21
C TYR A 65 11.33 -4.37 -0.73
N PRO A 66 12.40 -5.15 -0.97
CA PRO A 66 13.57 -4.71 -1.75
C PRO A 66 13.29 -4.51 -3.25
N ASP A 67 12.08 -4.84 -3.71
CA ASP A 67 11.61 -4.58 -5.07
C ASP A 67 11.11 -3.15 -5.28
N ILE A 68 10.89 -2.40 -4.20
CA ILE A 68 10.63 -0.96 -4.25
C ILE A 68 11.96 -0.25 -4.54
N LEU A 69 11.98 0.56 -5.59
CA LEU A 69 13.15 1.33 -6.01
C LEU A 69 13.31 2.61 -5.20
N PHE A 70 12.20 3.31 -5.02
CA PHE A 70 12.12 4.52 -4.21
C PHE A 70 10.66 4.76 -3.82
N SER A 71 10.47 5.66 -2.86
CA SER A 71 9.16 6.15 -2.49
C SER A 71 9.16 7.68 -2.41
N TYR A 72 8.00 8.28 -2.66
CA TYR A 72 7.81 9.73 -2.63
C TYR A 72 6.57 10.08 -1.83
N GLY A 73 6.72 10.94 -0.82
CA GLY A 73 5.62 11.42 0.01
C GLY A 73 5.34 12.91 -0.23
N PHE A 74 4.07 13.28 -0.22
CA PHE A 74 3.63 14.68 -0.25
C PHE A 74 2.32 14.82 0.52
N ASN A 75 2.24 15.79 1.43
CA ASN A 75 1.11 15.97 2.35
C ASN A 75 0.73 14.66 3.08
N ASP A 76 -0.48 14.16 2.85
CA ASP A 76 -1.09 13.00 3.49
C ASP A 76 -1.01 11.73 2.63
N GLU A 77 -0.05 11.73 1.69
CA GLU A 77 0.07 10.72 0.65
C GLU A 77 1.48 10.15 0.55
N TYR A 78 1.59 8.88 0.12
CA TYR A 78 2.85 8.23 -0.17
C TYR A 78 2.76 7.32 -1.38
N SER A 79 3.70 7.43 -2.31
CA SER A 79 3.81 6.61 -3.51
C SER A 79 5.04 5.70 -3.44
N PHE A 80 4.86 4.41 -3.73
CA PHE A 80 5.93 3.41 -3.77
C PHE A 80 6.09 2.89 -5.20
N VAL A 81 7.30 3.03 -5.75
CA VAL A 81 7.59 2.68 -7.14
C VAL A 81 8.40 1.39 -7.18
N PHE A 82 7.89 0.38 -7.88
CA PHE A 82 8.54 -0.92 -8.00
C PHE A 82 9.41 -1.02 -9.26
N LYS A 83 10.36 -1.96 -9.24
CA LYS A 83 11.14 -2.32 -10.43
C LYS A 83 10.23 -2.75 -11.59
N LYS A 84 10.53 -2.29 -12.81
CA LYS A 84 9.79 -2.65 -14.04
C LYS A 84 9.62 -4.16 -14.26
N LYS A 85 10.61 -4.96 -13.84
CA LYS A 85 10.63 -6.43 -13.95
C LYS A 85 10.23 -7.14 -12.64
N SER A 86 9.71 -6.42 -11.65
CA SER A 86 9.29 -7.02 -10.39
C SER A 86 8.18 -8.04 -10.63
N LYS A 87 8.29 -9.17 -9.91
CA LYS A 87 7.28 -10.22 -9.83
C LYS A 87 6.57 -10.22 -8.48
N PHE A 88 6.60 -9.08 -7.78
CA PHE A 88 5.98 -8.92 -6.47
C PHE A 88 4.52 -9.38 -6.49
N TYR A 89 4.18 -10.38 -5.67
CA TYR A 89 2.87 -11.05 -5.63
C TYR A 89 2.31 -11.43 -7.01
N GLU A 90 3.14 -11.98 -7.89
CA GLU A 90 2.73 -12.34 -9.27
C GLU A 90 2.12 -11.16 -10.03
N ARG A 91 2.48 -9.92 -9.64
CA ARG A 91 1.98 -8.66 -10.22
C ARG A 91 0.47 -8.49 -10.09
N ARG A 92 -0.17 -9.21 -9.16
CA ARG A 92 -1.59 -9.06 -8.85
C ARG A 92 -1.84 -7.80 -8.05
N ALA A 93 -2.54 -6.84 -8.66
CA ALA A 93 -2.74 -5.50 -8.13
C ALA A 93 -3.26 -5.51 -6.67
N ARG A 94 -4.25 -6.36 -6.37
CA ARG A 94 -4.88 -6.45 -5.03
C ARG A 94 -3.88 -6.82 -3.94
N TYR A 95 -2.94 -7.72 -4.23
CA TYR A 95 -1.96 -8.17 -3.26
C TYR A 95 -0.82 -7.17 -3.12
N CYS A 96 -0.41 -6.53 -4.22
CA CYS A 96 0.53 -5.42 -4.18
C CYS A 96 0.03 -4.30 -3.26
N THR A 97 -1.24 -3.88 -3.42
CA THR A 97 -1.84 -2.84 -2.57
C THR A 97 -1.98 -3.29 -1.11
N GLN A 98 -2.47 -4.51 -0.85
CA GLN A 98 -2.63 -5.03 0.51
C GLN A 98 -1.29 -5.16 1.25
N ALA A 99 -0.24 -5.61 0.58
CA ALA A 99 1.07 -5.78 1.19
C ALA A 99 1.68 -4.45 1.68
N ILE A 100 1.40 -3.35 0.96
CA ILE A 100 1.88 -2.01 1.27
C ILE A 100 0.98 -1.32 2.30
N LYS A 101 -0.34 -1.47 2.19
CA LYS A 101 -1.29 -0.92 3.17
C LYS A 101 -1.19 -1.62 4.54
N GLY A 102 -0.77 -2.89 4.56
CA GLY A 102 -0.84 -3.76 5.74
C GLY A 102 -2.23 -4.41 5.87
N ASN A 103 -2.28 -5.57 6.54
CA ASN A 103 -3.54 -6.24 6.86
C ASN A 103 -4.36 -5.31 7.77
N GLY A 104 -5.51 -4.87 7.28
CA GLY A 104 -6.38 -3.90 7.96
C GLY A 104 -7.10 -4.47 9.17
N GLU A 105 -6.38 -4.95 10.18
CA GLU A 105 -6.94 -5.25 11.51
C GLU A 105 -7.22 -3.97 12.34
N PHE A 106 -6.92 -2.78 11.80
CA PHE A 106 -7.14 -1.48 12.46
C PHE A 106 -8.12 -0.54 11.73
N LEU A 107 -9.17 -1.08 11.10
CA LEU A 107 -10.32 -0.27 10.66
C LEU A 107 -11.64 -1.01 10.91
N THR A 108 -12.02 -1.08 12.18
CA THR A 108 -13.43 -1.10 12.65
C THR A 108 -13.61 0.03 13.64
#